data_AF-A0A2S5X3W0-F1
#
_entry.id   AF-A0A2S5X3W0-F1
#
_cell.length_a   1.000
_cell.length_b   1.000
_cell.length_c   1.000
_cell.angle_alpha   90.00
_cell.angle_beta   90.00
_cell.angle_gamma   90.00
#
_symmetry.space_group_name_H-M   'P 1'
#
loop_
_entity.id
_entity.type
_entity.pdbx_description
1 polymer ?
#
loop_
_entity_poly.entity_id
_entity_poly.type
_entity_poly.pdbx_seq_one_letter_code
_entity_poly.pdbx_strand_id
1 'polypeptide(L)'
;MSSTRAEIKTHTQARVLDAAEQIFQEEGFAGASIRGIAKSAGVSTGTVISVGDKNTLLVRVFDRLIEAEHDRDAAGGNVDSVTTRPRRLPGVESRAPGTGTCSDRLVALAAPFVAVFMRNDDLARVYASILVSGGHSSSLFSELAARLTEEFRSVITERGCTPRSQAAQKAGALYFAYVGLLFTASARRASDPAGLAADLHRAFAAICTCTE
;
A
#
# COMPACT_ATOMS: atom_id res chain seq x y z
N MET A 1 33.94 19.49 -3.54
CA MET A 1 33.47 18.26 -2.86
C MET A 1 33.11 17.26 -3.95
N SER A 2 33.84 16.15 -4.07
CA SER A 2 33.60 15.15 -5.11
C SER A 2 32.54 14.17 -4.61
N SER A 3 31.39 14.10 -5.27
CA SER A 3 30.34 13.13 -4.93
C SER A 3 30.88 11.71 -5.10
N THR A 4 30.58 10.83 -4.13
CA THR A 4 31.07 9.45 -4.15
C THR A 4 30.42 8.65 -5.28
N ARG A 5 31.09 7.60 -5.78
CA ARG A 5 30.50 6.72 -6.81
C ARG A 5 29.16 6.11 -6.39
N ALA A 6 28.96 5.91 -5.09
CA ALA A 6 27.71 5.41 -4.52
C ALA A 6 26.57 6.44 -4.64
N GLU A 7 26.83 7.71 -4.29
CA GLU A 7 25.85 8.79 -4.43
C GLU A 7 25.41 8.99 -5.89
N ILE A 8 26.35 8.98 -6.83
CA ILE A 8 26.06 9.12 -8.27
C ILE A 8 25.14 7.98 -8.74
N LYS A 9 25.40 6.75 -8.29
CA LYS A 9 24.58 5.58 -8.62
C LYS A 9 23.16 5.74 -8.07
N THR A 10 23.02 6.12 -6.81
CA THR A 10 21.71 6.34 -6.16
C THR A 10 20.93 7.45 -6.86
N HIS A 11 21.58 8.57 -7.17
CA HIS A 11 20.95 9.69 -7.88
C HIS A 11 20.49 9.29 -9.30
N THR A 12 21.30 8.49 -10.00
CA THR A 12 20.93 7.97 -11.33
C THR A 12 19.73 7.03 -11.24
N GLN A 13 19.73 6.14 -10.24
CA GLN A 13 18.62 5.22 -10.01
C GLN A 13 17.32 5.99 -9.68
N ALA A 14 17.39 7.02 -8.84
CA ALA A 14 16.24 7.86 -8.52
C ALA A 14 15.63 8.51 -9.78
N ARG A 15 16.47 9.13 -10.62
CA ARG A 15 16.03 9.71 -11.91
C ARG A 15 15.35 8.71 -12.83
N VAL A 16 15.88 7.48 -12.91
CA VAL A 16 15.28 6.42 -13.72
C VAL A 16 13.91 6.02 -13.17
N LEU A 17 13.76 5.91 -11.85
CA LEU A 17 12.49 5.57 -11.22
C LEU A 17 11.46 6.70 -11.33
N ASP A 18 11.87 7.96 -11.19
CA ASP A 18 10.99 9.13 -11.39
C ASP A 18 10.46 9.16 -12.84
N ALA A 19 11.34 8.95 -13.82
CA ALA A 19 10.94 8.87 -15.22
C ALA A 19 10.07 7.65 -15.53
N ALA A 20 10.33 6.51 -14.89
CA ALA A 20 9.51 5.31 -15.05
C ALA A 20 8.10 5.54 -14.50
N GLU A 21 7.97 6.13 -13.32
CA GLU A 21 6.68 6.50 -12.73
C GLU A 21 5.90 7.41 -13.67
N GLN A 22 6.52 8.51 -14.13
CA GLN A 22 5.86 9.44 -15.05
C GLN A 22 5.38 8.74 -16.34
N ILE A 23 6.25 7.97 -16.99
CA ILE A 23 5.91 7.28 -18.24
C ILE A 23 4.82 6.22 -18.02
N PHE A 24 4.84 5.49 -16.90
CA PHE A 24 3.78 4.53 -16.57
C PHE A 24 2.43 5.21 -16.34
N GLN A 25 2.41 6.39 -15.73
CA GLN A 25 1.18 7.17 -15.52
C GLN A 25 0.64 7.76 -16.84
N GLU A 26 1.52 8.26 -17.70
CA GLU A 26 1.13 8.92 -18.95
C GLU A 26 0.74 7.93 -20.06
N GLU A 27 1.52 6.85 -20.22
CA GLU A 27 1.38 5.92 -21.36
C GLU A 27 0.75 4.58 -20.95
N GLY A 28 0.53 4.37 -19.65
CA GLY A 28 0.21 3.05 -19.09
C GLY A 28 1.38 2.07 -19.19
N PHE A 29 1.29 0.95 -18.47
CA PHE A 29 2.39 -0.03 -18.48
C PHE A 29 2.66 -0.63 -19.87
N ALA A 30 1.62 -0.87 -20.67
CA ALA A 30 1.75 -1.48 -21.99
C ALA A 30 2.43 -0.55 -23.00
N GLY A 31 2.08 0.74 -23.00
CA GLY A 31 2.67 1.76 -23.87
C GLY A 31 4.11 2.11 -23.48
N ALA A 32 4.41 2.09 -22.18
CA ALA A 32 5.73 2.39 -21.67
C ALA A 32 6.85 1.50 -22.24
N SER A 33 7.97 2.14 -22.58
CA SER A 33 9.16 1.47 -23.09
C SER A 33 10.44 1.88 -22.35
N ILE A 34 11.41 0.96 -22.26
CA ILE A 34 12.73 1.23 -21.67
C ILE A 34 13.44 2.39 -22.39
N ARG A 35 13.23 2.54 -23.71
CA ARG A 35 13.78 3.65 -24.49
C ARG A 35 13.11 4.98 -24.13
N GLY A 36 11.79 4.99 -23.97
CA GLY A 36 11.03 6.17 -23.52
C GLY A 36 11.48 6.62 -22.14
N ILE A 37 11.60 5.68 -21.20
CA ILE A 37 12.11 5.93 -19.84
C ILE A 37 13.54 6.49 -19.88
N ALA A 38 14.45 5.89 -20.66
CA ALA A 38 15.82 6.37 -20.79
C ALA A 38 15.89 7.82 -21.32
N LYS A 39 15.07 8.13 -22.34
CA LYS A 39 14.95 9.47 -22.91
C LYS A 39 14.43 10.47 -21.88
N SER A 40 13.35 10.13 -21.18
CA SER A 40 12.76 10.98 -20.13
C SER A 40 13.74 11.21 -18.97
N ALA A 41 14.42 10.16 -18.52
CA ALA A 41 15.43 10.23 -17.46
C ALA A 41 16.72 10.94 -17.89
N GLY A 42 16.97 11.17 -19.20
CA GLY A 42 18.22 11.73 -19.71
C GLY A 42 19.44 10.83 -19.48
N VAL A 43 19.27 9.51 -19.66
CA VAL A 43 20.33 8.49 -19.50
C VAL A 43 20.34 7.51 -20.68
N SER A 44 21.33 6.61 -20.73
CA SER A 44 21.36 5.54 -21.74
C SER A 44 20.35 4.44 -21.44
N THR A 45 19.92 3.70 -22.46
CA THR A 45 19.09 2.49 -22.28
C THR A 45 19.79 1.44 -21.43
N GLY A 46 21.11 1.28 -21.58
CA GLY A 46 21.92 0.38 -20.76
C GLY A 46 21.90 0.76 -19.28
N THR A 47 21.85 2.06 -18.97
CA THR A 47 21.69 2.55 -17.60
C THR A 47 20.34 2.13 -17.02
N VAL A 48 19.24 2.28 -17.78
CA VAL A 48 17.91 1.83 -17.31
C VAL A 48 17.89 0.32 -17.10
N ILE A 49 18.42 -0.46 -18.04
CA ILE A 49 18.52 -1.92 -17.91
C ILE A 49 19.32 -2.34 -16.67
N SER A 50 20.37 -1.58 -16.32
CA SER A 50 21.15 -1.83 -15.09
C SER A 50 20.38 -1.56 -13.79
N VAL A 51 19.34 -0.71 -13.85
CA VAL A 51 18.41 -0.47 -12.73
C VAL A 51 17.37 -1.59 -12.66
N GLY A 52 16.86 -2.05 -13.81
CA GLY A 52 15.95 -3.18 -13.91
C GLY A 52 15.21 -3.27 -15.24
N ASP A 53 14.57 -4.42 -15.48
CA ASP A 53 13.61 -4.56 -16.56
C ASP A 53 12.29 -3.79 -16.27
N LYS A 54 11.37 -3.72 -17.24
CA LYS A 54 10.15 -2.93 -17.11
C LYS A 54 9.29 -3.36 -15.91
N ASN A 55 9.22 -4.66 -15.63
CA ASN A 55 8.50 -5.21 -14.48
C ASN A 55 9.16 -4.78 -13.15
N THR A 56 10.49 -4.92 -13.05
CA THR A 56 11.27 -4.51 -11.89
C THR A 56 11.11 -3.01 -11.61
N LEU A 57 11.09 -2.19 -12.66
CA LEU A 57 10.84 -0.75 -12.53
C LEU A 57 9.45 -0.48 -11.96
N LEU A 58 8.40 -1.16 -12.45
CA LEU A 58 7.05 -0.98 -11.90
C LEU A 58 6.97 -1.40 -10.43
N VAL A 59 7.58 -2.53 -10.06
CA VAL A 59 7.63 -2.98 -8.66
C VAL A 59 8.28 -1.92 -7.77
N ARG A 60 9.43 -1.38 -8.19
CA ARG A 60 10.14 -0.33 -7.44
C ARG A 60 9.39 1.00 -7.38
N VAL A 61 8.61 1.34 -8.40
CA VAL A 61 7.71 2.51 -8.36
C VAL A 61 6.63 2.32 -7.30
N PHE A 62 5.97 1.16 -7.27
CA PHE A 62 4.99 0.86 -6.22
C PHE A 62 5.62 0.85 -4.83
N ASP A 63 6.83 0.28 -4.68
CA ASP A 63 7.55 0.32 -3.41
C ASP A 63 7.71 1.76 -2.89
N ARG A 64 8.10 2.72 -3.75
CA ARG A 64 8.21 4.14 -3.38
C ARG A 64 6.86 4.79 -3.05
N LEU A 65 5.81 4.47 -3.79
CA LEU A 65 4.46 5.00 -3.54
C LEU A 65 3.92 4.54 -2.19
N ILE A 66 4.16 3.27 -1.85
CA ILE A 66 3.72 2.69 -0.59
C ILE A 66 4.50 3.29 0.59
N GLU A 67 5.81 3.45 0.45
CA GLU A 67 6.66 4.07 1.48
C GLU A 67 6.24 5.53 1.73
N ALA A 68 6.01 6.31 0.67
CA ALA A 68 5.56 7.69 0.78
C ALA A 68 4.19 7.85 1.48
N GLU A 69 3.28 6.88 1.31
CA GLU A 69 1.99 6.92 2.00
C GLU A 69 2.13 6.58 3.49
N HIS A 70 2.98 5.60 3.85
CA HIS A 70 3.24 5.28 5.25
C HIS A 70 3.83 6.46 6.03
N ASP A 71 4.76 7.21 5.41
CA ASP A 71 5.35 8.40 6.03
C ASP A 71 4.32 9.52 6.25
N ARG A 72 3.33 9.65 5.37
CA ARG A 72 2.25 10.64 5.51
C ARG A 72 1.32 10.32 6.67
N ASP A 73 0.93 9.06 6.85
CA ASP A 73 0.07 8.67 7.96
C ASP A 73 0.79 8.76 9.30
N ALA A 74 2.08 8.41 9.35
CA ALA A 74 2.90 8.60 10.54
C ALA A 74 3.02 10.08 10.93
N ALA A 75 3.17 10.99 9.96
CA ALA A 75 3.22 12.43 10.20
C ALA A 75 1.84 13.04 10.53
N GLY A 76 0.74 12.47 10.02
CA GLY A 76 -0.63 12.90 10.29
C GLY A 76 -1.24 12.35 11.59
N GLY A 77 -0.60 11.35 12.22
CA GLY A 77 -1.07 10.67 13.43
C GLY A 77 -0.92 11.43 14.74
N ASN A 78 -0.35 12.65 14.75
CA ASN A 78 -0.28 13.49 15.94
C ASN A 78 -1.34 14.60 15.88
N VAL A 79 -2.59 14.25 16.18
CA VAL A 79 -3.61 15.26 16.50
C VAL A 79 -3.50 15.57 17.98
N ASP A 80 -2.81 16.68 18.25
CA ASP A 80 -2.72 17.32 19.55
C ASP A 80 -4.12 17.46 20.20
N SER A 81 -4.21 16.92 21.41
CA SER A 81 -5.29 17.20 22.35
C SER A 81 -5.16 18.64 22.89
N VAL A 82 -5.55 19.67 22.13
CA VAL A 82 -5.77 21.02 22.69
C VAL A 82 -6.95 21.74 22.02
N THR A 83 -8.09 21.70 22.71
CA THR A 83 -9.06 22.79 22.92
C THR A 83 -9.32 23.80 21.79
N THR A 84 -10.22 23.49 20.84
CA THR A 84 -11.20 24.47 20.29
C THR A 84 -12.42 23.71 19.76
N ARG A 85 -13.60 23.98 20.33
CA ARG A 85 -14.85 23.26 20.06
C ARG A 85 -15.39 23.61 18.65
N PRO A 86 -15.46 22.69 17.67
CA PRO A 86 -16.08 22.99 16.38
C PRO A 86 -17.59 22.80 16.45
N ARG A 87 -18.31 23.70 15.79
CA ARG A 87 -19.78 23.70 15.61
C ARG A 87 -20.18 22.48 14.75
N ARG A 88 -20.93 21.54 15.35
CA ARG A 88 -21.40 20.31 14.68
C ARG A 88 -22.42 20.62 13.57
N LEU A 89 -22.25 19.97 12.42
CA LEU A 89 -23.31 19.73 11.43
C LEU A 89 -24.08 18.45 11.84
N PRO A 90 -25.42 18.37 11.70
CA PRO A 90 -26.17 17.15 11.99
C PRO A 90 -25.98 16.12 10.86
N GLY A 91 -25.60 14.88 11.20
CA GLY A 91 -25.71 13.73 10.28
C GLY A 91 -24.42 12.98 9.92
N VAL A 92 -23.25 13.40 10.40
CA VAL A 92 -22.01 12.63 10.25
C VAL A 92 -21.47 12.29 11.63
N GLU A 93 -21.65 11.04 12.06
CA GLU A 93 -21.05 10.53 13.29
C GLU A 93 -19.53 10.42 13.11
N SER A 94 -18.82 11.51 13.43
CA SER A 94 -17.38 11.50 13.61
C SER A 94 -17.06 10.64 14.84
N ARG A 95 -16.79 9.35 14.62
CA ARG A 95 -16.42 8.39 15.65
C ARG A 95 -15.00 8.70 16.14
N ALA A 96 -14.83 8.83 17.46
CA ALA A 96 -13.54 9.18 18.07
C ALA A 96 -12.47 8.09 17.78
N PRO A 97 -11.19 8.47 17.59
CA PRO A 97 -10.10 7.51 17.45
C PRO A 97 -10.08 6.59 18.69
N GLY A 98 -10.28 5.28 18.50
CA GLY A 98 -10.23 4.28 19.57
C GLY A 98 -11.56 3.64 20.01
N THR A 99 -12.71 4.05 19.43
CA THR A 99 -14.06 3.52 19.77
C THR A 99 -14.68 2.61 18.70
N GLY A 100 -13.94 2.30 17.64
CA GLY A 100 -14.37 1.37 16.58
C GLY A 100 -14.30 -0.09 17.00
N THR A 101 -15.09 -0.91 16.31
CA THR A 101 -15.05 -2.38 16.35
C THR A 101 -13.64 -2.91 15.97
N CYS A 102 -13.37 -4.19 16.19
CA CYS A 102 -12.17 -4.88 15.72
C CYS A 102 -11.98 -4.68 14.22
N SER A 103 -13.05 -4.88 13.44
CA SER A 103 -13.03 -4.66 12.00
C SER A 103 -12.77 -3.19 11.64
N ASP A 104 -13.36 -2.22 12.35
CA ASP A 104 -13.08 -0.79 12.10
C ASP A 104 -11.58 -0.47 12.28
N ARG A 105 -10.96 -0.99 13.34
CA ARG A 105 -9.52 -0.77 13.60
C ARG A 105 -8.64 -1.44 12.54
N LEU A 106 -8.98 -2.65 12.13
CA LEU A 106 -8.25 -3.37 11.08
C LEU A 106 -8.41 -2.69 9.70
N VAL A 107 -9.60 -2.19 9.36
CA VAL A 107 -9.81 -1.41 8.13
C VAL A 107 -8.99 -0.13 8.15
N ALA A 108 -8.92 0.57 9.28
CA ALA A 108 -8.10 1.77 9.42
C ALA A 108 -6.60 1.48 9.18
N LEU A 109 -6.08 0.33 9.64
CA LEU A 109 -4.70 -0.09 9.37
C LEU A 109 -4.45 -0.39 7.88
N ALA A 110 -5.44 -0.92 7.16
CA ALA A 110 -5.33 -1.27 5.75
C ALA A 110 -5.56 -0.08 4.79
N ALA A 111 -6.25 0.97 5.26
CA ALA A 111 -6.72 2.08 4.44
C ALA A 111 -5.62 2.80 3.62
N PRO A 112 -4.42 3.08 4.16
CA PRO A 112 -3.35 3.75 3.41
C PRO A 112 -2.96 3.02 2.13
N PHE A 113 -2.77 1.71 2.24
CA PHE A 113 -2.36 0.88 1.12
C PHE A 113 -3.48 0.69 0.10
N VAL A 114 -4.73 0.60 0.57
CA VAL A 114 -5.91 0.62 -0.31
C VAL A 114 -5.94 1.92 -1.12
N ALA A 115 -5.66 3.07 -0.50
CA ALA A 115 -5.66 4.36 -1.19
C ALA A 115 -4.60 4.42 -2.31
N VAL A 116 -3.38 3.90 -2.07
CA VAL A 116 -2.33 3.83 -3.10
C VAL A 116 -2.76 2.97 -4.28
N PHE A 117 -3.34 1.80 -4.02
CA PHE A 117 -3.82 0.88 -5.05
C PHE A 117 -4.97 1.45 -5.88
N MET A 118 -5.92 2.13 -5.23
CA MET A 118 -7.10 2.69 -5.90
C MET A 118 -6.80 3.95 -6.71
N ARG A 119 -5.78 4.74 -6.34
CA ARG A 119 -5.33 5.90 -7.13
C ARG A 119 -4.69 5.50 -8.46
N ASN A 120 -4.27 4.24 -8.61
CA ASN A 120 -3.46 3.75 -9.72
C ASN A 120 -4.02 2.42 -10.27
N ASP A 121 -5.32 2.27 -10.39
CA ASP A 121 -6.03 0.99 -10.59
C ASP A 121 -5.48 0.11 -11.73
N ASP A 122 -5.22 0.70 -12.91
CA ASP A 122 -4.68 -0.04 -14.05
C ASP A 122 -3.22 -0.48 -13.83
N LEU A 123 -2.39 0.37 -13.24
CA LEU A 123 -1.01 0.00 -12.88
C LEU A 123 -0.98 -1.00 -11.72
N ALA A 124 -1.90 -0.88 -10.76
CA ALA A 124 -2.04 -1.76 -9.62
C ALA A 124 -2.45 -3.17 -10.06
N ARG A 125 -3.27 -3.30 -11.12
CA ARG A 125 -3.59 -4.59 -11.74
C ARG A 125 -2.34 -5.26 -12.31
N VAL A 126 -1.51 -4.50 -13.03
CA VAL A 126 -0.27 -5.04 -13.59
C VAL A 126 0.70 -5.42 -12.47
N TYR A 127 0.88 -4.55 -11.48
CA TYR A 127 1.70 -4.83 -10.30
C TYR A 127 1.26 -6.11 -9.58
N ALA A 128 -0.04 -6.27 -9.31
CA ALA A 128 -0.58 -7.48 -8.72
C ALA A 128 -0.29 -8.74 -9.58
N SER A 129 -0.44 -8.64 -10.90
CA SER A 129 -0.14 -9.76 -11.81
C SER A 129 1.35 -10.17 -11.78
N ILE A 130 2.25 -9.19 -11.68
CA ILE A 130 3.69 -9.43 -11.60
C ILE A 130 4.02 -10.16 -10.30
N LEU A 131 3.49 -9.69 -9.16
CA LEU A 131 3.70 -10.34 -7.86
C LEU A 131 3.17 -11.77 -7.84
N VAL A 132 1.94 -12.00 -8.33
CA VAL A 132 1.32 -13.33 -8.35
C VAL A 132 2.05 -14.30 -9.29
N SER A 133 2.62 -13.81 -10.39
CA SER A 133 3.38 -14.65 -11.32
C SER A 133 4.66 -15.24 -10.72
N GLY A 134 5.16 -14.68 -9.61
CA GLY A 134 6.37 -15.13 -8.92
C GLY A 134 7.69 -14.88 -9.68
N GLY A 135 7.63 -14.24 -10.85
CA GLY A 135 8.82 -13.91 -11.66
C GLY A 135 9.64 -12.76 -11.09
N HIS A 136 9.05 -11.96 -10.21
CA HIS A 136 9.68 -10.82 -9.55
C HIS A 136 9.28 -10.81 -8.08
N SER A 137 10.23 -10.54 -7.18
CA SER A 137 9.98 -10.36 -5.75
C SER A 137 10.17 -8.90 -5.35
N SER A 138 9.34 -8.42 -4.40
CA SER A 138 9.59 -7.17 -3.68
C SER A 138 9.90 -7.52 -2.23
N SER A 139 11.11 -7.17 -1.78
CA SER A 139 11.50 -7.28 -0.38
C SER A 139 10.64 -6.34 0.47
N LEU A 140 10.38 -5.12 -0.01
CA LEU A 140 9.52 -4.15 0.69
C LEU A 140 8.10 -4.69 0.85
N PHE A 141 7.49 -5.25 -0.19
CA PHE A 141 6.17 -5.87 -0.08
C PHE A 141 6.14 -6.98 0.98
N SER A 142 7.19 -7.82 1.01
CA SER A 142 7.30 -8.92 1.97
C SER A 142 7.49 -8.42 3.40
N GLU A 143 8.30 -7.38 3.59
CA GLU A 143 8.53 -6.72 4.88
C GLU A 143 7.27 -6.00 5.38
N LEU A 144 6.59 -5.26 4.51
CA LEU A 144 5.33 -4.59 4.83
C LEU A 144 4.20 -5.58 5.10
N ALA A 145 4.15 -6.70 4.37
CA ALA A 145 3.22 -7.79 4.63
C ALA A 145 3.42 -8.39 6.03
N ALA A 146 4.67 -8.64 6.41
CA ALA A 146 5.02 -9.12 7.74
C ALA A 146 4.63 -8.11 8.82
N ARG A 147 4.94 -6.82 8.61
CA ARG A 147 4.56 -5.73 9.52
C ARG A 147 3.05 -5.60 9.67
N LEU A 148 2.29 -5.57 8.58
CA LEU A 148 0.83 -5.46 8.62
C LEU A 148 0.19 -6.68 9.31
N THR A 149 0.72 -7.88 9.06
CA THR A 149 0.26 -9.10 9.74
C THR A 149 0.48 -9.00 11.24
N GLU A 150 1.61 -8.43 11.67
CA GLU A 150 1.91 -8.22 13.08
C GLU A 150 1.00 -7.16 13.73
N GLU A 151 0.71 -6.06 13.03
CA GLU A 151 -0.27 -5.06 13.48
C GLU A 151 -1.67 -5.66 13.61
N PHE A 152 -2.11 -6.47 12.65
CA PHE A 152 -3.36 -7.22 12.74
C PHE A 152 -3.37 -8.13 13.97
N ARG A 153 -2.27 -8.85 14.22
CA ARG A 153 -2.10 -9.70 15.40
C ARG A 153 -2.23 -8.90 16.69
N SER A 154 -1.66 -7.69 16.74
CA SER A 154 -1.81 -6.79 17.89
C SER A 154 -3.28 -6.44 18.11
N VAL A 155 -3.95 -5.89 17.09
CA VAL A 155 -5.35 -5.43 17.17
C VAL A 155 -6.33 -6.52 17.59
N ILE A 156 -6.15 -7.76 17.11
CA ILE A 156 -7.04 -8.87 17.47
C ILE A 156 -6.75 -9.49 18.83
N THR A 157 -5.56 -9.25 19.41
CA THR A 157 -5.23 -9.70 20.78
C THR A 157 -5.53 -8.65 21.83
N GLU A 158 -5.59 -7.39 21.43
CA GLU A 158 -6.11 -6.31 22.26
C GLU A 158 -7.51 -6.64 22.77
N ARG A 159 -7.81 -6.19 24.01
CA ARG A 159 -9.10 -6.37 24.67
C ARG A 159 -9.58 -7.83 24.80
N GLY A 160 -8.70 -8.81 24.62
CA GLY A 160 -9.03 -10.24 24.76
C GLY A 160 -9.84 -10.82 23.59
N CYS A 161 -9.92 -10.11 22.46
CA CYS A 161 -10.70 -10.48 21.27
C CYS A 161 -10.35 -11.86 20.67
N THR A 162 -9.07 -12.23 20.70
CA THR A 162 -8.54 -13.49 20.17
C THR A 162 -7.51 -14.06 21.15
N PRO A 163 -7.60 -15.36 21.52
CA PRO A 163 -6.57 -16.02 22.30
C PRO A 163 -5.20 -15.99 21.61
N ARG A 164 -4.12 -15.76 22.37
CA ARG A 164 -2.75 -15.70 21.81
C ARG A 164 -2.35 -16.94 21.01
N SER A 165 -2.88 -18.11 21.36
CA SER A 165 -2.63 -19.38 20.66
C SER A 165 -3.19 -19.42 19.23
N GLN A 166 -4.20 -18.59 18.92
CA GLN A 166 -4.83 -18.52 17.59
C GLN A 166 -4.47 -17.22 16.84
N ALA A 167 -3.82 -16.27 17.50
CA ALA A 167 -3.60 -14.94 16.97
C ALA A 167 -2.78 -14.95 15.68
N ALA A 168 -1.74 -15.79 15.59
CA ALA A 168 -0.90 -15.88 14.39
C ALA A 168 -1.69 -16.37 13.16
N GLN A 169 -2.48 -17.44 13.31
CA GLN A 169 -3.27 -17.99 12.20
C GLN A 169 -4.36 -17.02 11.76
N LYS A 170 -5.02 -16.36 12.72
CA LYS A 170 -6.07 -15.36 12.42
C LYS A 170 -5.50 -14.10 11.76
N ALA A 171 -4.36 -13.61 12.22
CA ALA A 171 -3.69 -12.48 11.59
C ALA A 171 -3.31 -12.80 10.13
N GLY A 172 -2.78 -14.01 9.88
CA GLY A 172 -2.53 -14.50 8.52
C GLY A 172 -3.81 -14.57 7.67
N ALA A 173 -4.92 -15.06 8.23
CA ALA A 173 -6.21 -15.10 7.54
C ALA A 173 -6.74 -13.70 7.20
N LEU A 174 -6.61 -12.73 8.11
CA LEU A 174 -6.95 -11.32 7.87
C LEU A 174 -6.09 -10.75 6.74
N TYR A 175 -4.78 -10.98 6.76
CA TYR A 175 -3.87 -10.54 5.71
C TYR A 175 -4.23 -11.14 4.34
N PHE A 176 -4.52 -12.44 4.27
CA PHE A 176 -4.93 -13.07 3.00
C PHE A 176 -6.31 -12.60 2.51
N ALA A 177 -7.27 -12.39 3.42
CA ALA A 177 -8.56 -11.79 3.07
C ALA A 177 -8.37 -10.38 2.50
N TYR A 178 -7.50 -9.59 3.13
CA TYR A 178 -7.13 -8.26 2.68
C TYR A 178 -6.53 -8.25 1.26
N VAL A 179 -5.45 -9.01 1.02
CA VAL A 179 -4.80 -9.07 -0.29
C VAL A 179 -5.73 -9.65 -1.35
N GLY A 180 -6.51 -10.67 -1.01
CA GLY A 180 -7.48 -11.28 -1.93
C GLY A 180 -8.56 -10.29 -2.37
N LEU A 181 -9.11 -9.52 -1.43
CA LEU A 181 -10.08 -8.46 -1.74
C LEU A 181 -9.46 -7.33 -2.56
N LEU A 182 -8.25 -6.90 -2.21
CA LEU A 182 -7.52 -5.87 -2.95
C LEU A 182 -7.29 -6.27 -4.40
N PHE A 183 -6.80 -7.49 -4.65
CA PHE A 183 -6.55 -7.97 -6.02
C PHE A 183 -7.85 -8.23 -6.80
N THR A 184 -8.90 -8.71 -6.14
CA THR A 184 -10.21 -8.88 -6.77
C THR A 184 -10.83 -7.54 -7.16
N ALA A 185 -10.66 -6.52 -6.32
CA ALA A 185 -11.07 -5.16 -6.62
C ALA A 185 -10.30 -4.60 -7.82
N SER A 186 -8.97 -4.77 -7.90
CA SER A 186 -8.18 -4.34 -9.06
C SER A 186 -8.57 -5.03 -10.38
N ALA A 187 -9.10 -6.25 -10.32
CA ALA A 187 -9.62 -6.94 -11.50
C ALA A 187 -10.91 -6.32 -12.05
N ARG A 188 -11.71 -5.66 -11.19
CA ARG A 188 -12.93 -4.93 -11.58
C ARG A 188 -12.55 -3.48 -11.88
N ARG A 189 -12.65 -3.05 -13.15
CA ARG A 189 -12.24 -1.71 -13.66
C ARG A 189 -12.89 -0.47 -12.98
N ALA A 190 -13.64 -0.62 -11.90
CA ALA A 190 -14.32 0.45 -11.21
C ALA A 190 -14.63 0.05 -9.76
N SER A 191 -13.59 -0.19 -8.95
CA SER A 191 -13.81 -0.45 -7.53
C SER A 191 -13.94 0.88 -6.79
N ASP A 192 -15.16 1.19 -6.33
CA ASP A 192 -15.39 2.30 -5.40
C ASP A 192 -14.61 2.03 -4.09
N PRO A 193 -13.72 2.95 -3.65
CA PRO A 193 -12.99 2.82 -2.40
C PRO A 193 -13.90 2.53 -1.19
N ALA A 194 -15.11 3.09 -1.16
CA ALA A 194 -16.06 2.82 -0.08
C ALA A 194 -16.59 1.38 -0.14
N GLY A 195 -16.78 0.84 -1.35
CA GLY A 195 -17.15 -0.55 -1.58
C GLY A 195 -16.09 -1.54 -1.07
N LEU A 196 -14.82 -1.29 -1.41
CA LEU A 196 -13.71 -2.13 -0.95
C LEU A 196 -13.52 -2.04 0.57
N ALA A 197 -13.63 -0.85 1.17
CA ALA A 197 -13.59 -0.69 2.61
C ALA A 197 -14.73 -1.47 3.32
N ALA A 198 -15.94 -1.46 2.74
CA ALA A 198 -17.07 -2.22 3.26
C ALA A 198 -16.88 -3.75 3.12
N ASP A 199 -16.31 -4.21 2.01
CA ASP A 199 -15.93 -5.62 1.81
C ASP A 199 -14.89 -6.07 2.84
N LEU A 200 -13.85 -5.25 3.05
CA LEU A 200 -12.82 -5.50 4.08
C LEU A 200 -13.43 -5.56 5.47
N HIS A 201 -14.28 -4.59 5.82
CA HIS A 201 -14.96 -4.57 7.11
C HIS A 201 -15.74 -5.88 7.35
N ARG A 202 -16.52 -6.34 6.37
CA ARG A 202 -17.28 -7.60 6.47
C ARG A 202 -16.37 -8.82 6.63
N ALA A 203 -15.31 -8.92 5.83
CA ALA A 203 -14.37 -10.03 5.90
C ALA A 203 -13.65 -10.06 7.25
N PHE A 204 -13.20 -8.90 7.74
CA PHE A 204 -12.54 -8.78 9.04
C PHE A 204 -13.49 -9.10 10.19
N ALA A 205 -14.73 -8.62 10.15
CA ALA A 205 -15.74 -8.93 11.16
C ALA A 205 -16.03 -10.43 11.26
N ALA A 206 -15.98 -11.17 10.14
CA ALA A 206 -16.17 -12.62 10.14
C ALA A 206 -14.98 -13.40 10.75
N ILE A 207 -13.79 -12.82 10.80
CA ILE A 207 -12.56 -13.45 11.33
C ILE A 207 -12.29 -13.02 12.78
N CYS A 208 -12.59 -11.75 13.11
CA CYS A 208 -12.60 -11.25 14.48
C CYS A 208 -13.61 -12.05 15.31
N THR A 209 -13.20 -12.56 16.46
CA THR A 209 -14.07 -13.26 17.43
C THR A 209 -14.33 -12.42 18.66
N CYS A 210 -14.28 -11.10 18.53
CA CYS A 210 -14.60 -10.21 19.62
C CYS A 210 -16.09 -10.35 19.99
N THR A 211 -16.37 -10.50 21.27
CA THR A 211 -17.72 -10.25 21.81
C THR A 211 -17.82 -8.75 22.01
N GLU A 212 -18.33 -8.03 21.01
CA GLU A 212 -18.53 -6.58 21.08
C GLU A 212 -19.90 -6.21 21.63
#